data_AF-A0A7Y3LP52-F1
#
_entry.id   AF-A0A7Y3LP52-F1
#
_cell.length_a   1.000
_cell.length_b   1.000
_cell.length_c   1.000
_cell.angle_alpha   90.00
_cell.angle_beta   90.00
_cell.angle_gamma   90.00
#
_symmetry.space_group_name_H-M   'P 1'
#
loop_
_entity.id
_entity.type
_entity.pdbx_description
1 polymer ?
#
loop_
_entity_poly.entity_id
_entity_poly.type
_entity_poly.pdbx_seq_one_letter_code
_entity_poly.pdbx_strand_id
1 'polypeptide(L)'
;MSTKNRSTDLMVVSFAVILGLLIGMILRFDSGNSPSKLTLRSSPAITVPKIIATTTTVAPATTTTVVDPGSLPQEKILPGDSDPLFLSHMQDVWQAIITGNTSDAFPAFFPMTAYEQIKALPNPAADYTDRLIPGYEQQLYSLHSELGSNASIAQYVSTVVPSQYAVWVLPGVEANSGSYYRVYGTRMYYKINGILHYFTLLSLISWRGEWYIVHVTSFT
;
A
#
# COMPACT_ATOMS: atom_id res chain seq x y z
N MET A 1 28.83 8.13 56.38
CA MET A 1 29.91 7.52 55.58
C MET A 1 29.26 6.93 54.32
N SER A 2 29.51 7.60 53.19
CA SER A 2 29.31 7.23 51.77
C SER A 2 28.03 6.51 51.30
N THR A 3 27.23 7.27 50.55
CA THR A 3 26.22 6.89 49.56
C THR A 3 26.75 5.99 48.44
N LYS A 4 25.88 5.14 47.86
CA LYS A 4 26.00 4.73 46.46
C LYS A 4 24.63 4.61 45.78
N ASN A 5 24.21 5.74 45.20
CA ASN A 5 23.26 5.79 44.09
C ASN A 5 23.79 4.92 42.95
N ARG A 6 22.92 4.10 42.34
CA ARG A 6 23.16 3.58 41.00
C ARG A 6 22.06 4.12 40.09
N SER A 7 22.35 5.28 39.52
CA SER A 7 21.71 5.79 38.31
C SER A 7 21.87 4.74 37.22
N THR A 8 20.77 4.24 36.67
CA THR A 8 20.78 3.57 35.36
C THR A 8 20.50 4.65 34.33
N ASP A 9 21.58 5.19 33.79
CA ASP A 9 21.57 6.16 32.70
C ASP A 9 20.98 5.53 31.43
N LEU A 10 19.98 6.25 30.90
CA LEU A 10 19.79 6.62 29.50
C LEU A 10 20.42 5.70 28.43
N MET A 11 19.54 5.07 27.66
CA MET A 11 19.73 4.97 26.22
C MET A 11 18.47 5.48 25.51
N VAL A 12 18.20 6.78 25.69
CA VAL A 12 17.30 7.53 24.81
C VAL A 12 18.03 7.67 23.49
N VAL A 13 17.68 6.84 22.52
CA VAL A 13 18.17 7.00 21.15
C VAL A 13 17.29 8.05 20.47
N SER A 14 17.67 9.32 20.65
CA SER A 14 17.11 10.45 19.90
C SER A 14 17.64 10.42 18.47
N PHE A 15 16.77 10.17 17.48
CA PHE A 15 17.09 10.41 16.07
C PHE A 15 16.40 11.69 15.60
N ALA A 16 17.22 12.72 15.38
CA ALA A 16 16.80 13.98 14.76
C ALA A 16 16.42 13.73 13.29
N VAL A 17 15.24 14.18 12.87
CA VAL A 17 14.79 14.17 11.48
C VAL A 17 15.06 15.55 10.87
N ILE A 18 15.92 15.59 9.86
CA ILE A 18 16.17 16.78 9.04
C ILE A 18 15.05 16.90 8.00
N LEU A 19 14.37 18.05 8.02
CA LEU A 19 13.29 18.44 7.11
C LEU A 19 13.88 19.03 5.82
N GLY A 20 13.59 18.42 4.66
CA GLY A 20 13.90 18.96 3.34
C GLY A 20 12.62 19.32 2.59
N LEU A 21 12.37 20.61 2.37
CA LEU A 21 11.30 21.16 1.54
C LEU A 21 11.72 21.16 0.06
N LEU A 22 10.83 20.77 -0.86
CA LEU A 22 10.90 21.22 -2.25
C LEU A 22 9.50 21.53 -2.81
N ILE A 23 9.40 22.71 -3.43
CA ILE A 23 8.23 23.34 -4.05
C ILE A 23 8.45 23.39 -5.58
N GLY A 24 7.36 23.29 -6.35
CA GLY A 24 7.25 23.71 -7.76
C GLY A 24 6.90 22.55 -8.70
N MET A 25 6.05 22.65 -9.73
CA MET A 25 5.50 23.81 -10.44
C MET A 25 4.28 23.34 -11.29
N ILE A 26 3.28 24.21 -11.42
CA ILE A 26 2.03 24.03 -12.17
C ILE A 26 2.26 24.29 -13.67
N LEU A 27 1.63 23.51 -14.56
CA LEU A 27 1.22 24.00 -15.89
C LEU A 27 -0.20 23.56 -16.24
N ARG A 28 -1.01 24.58 -16.59
CA ARG A 28 -2.37 24.51 -17.12
C ARG A 28 -2.32 24.34 -18.65
N PHE A 29 -3.26 23.60 -19.22
CA PHE A 29 -3.65 23.76 -20.63
C PHE A 29 -5.10 24.20 -20.71
N ASP A 30 -5.32 25.29 -21.46
CA ASP A 30 -6.59 25.95 -21.67
C ASP A 30 -7.30 25.42 -22.93
N SER A 31 -8.62 25.54 -22.88
CA SER A 31 -9.62 25.12 -23.87
C SER A 31 -9.77 26.15 -24.99
N GLY A 32 -10.07 25.72 -26.22
CA GLY A 32 -10.43 26.63 -27.31
C GLY A 32 -11.13 25.91 -28.46
N ASN A 33 -12.44 26.11 -28.58
CA ASN A 33 -13.32 25.47 -29.55
C ASN A 33 -13.91 26.49 -30.55
N SER A 34 -13.87 26.16 -31.86
CA SER A 34 -14.82 26.52 -32.95
C SER A 34 -14.91 27.99 -33.46
N PRO A 35 -15.56 28.30 -34.63
CA PRO A 35 -16.05 27.47 -35.75
C PRO A 35 -15.62 27.97 -37.17
N SER A 36 -15.90 27.20 -38.24
CA SER A 36 -16.03 27.73 -39.61
C SER A 36 -17.25 27.16 -40.32
N LYS A 37 -17.99 28.05 -40.97
CA LYS A 37 -19.34 27.90 -41.54
C LYS A 37 -19.29 27.48 -43.02
N LEU A 38 -20.30 26.71 -43.40
CA LEU A 38 -20.56 25.99 -44.67
C LEU A 38 -20.57 26.83 -45.97
N THR A 39 -20.26 26.18 -47.10
CA THR A 39 -20.90 26.47 -48.41
C THR A 39 -21.09 25.17 -49.21
N LEU A 40 -22.30 24.99 -49.75
CA LEU A 40 -22.83 23.80 -50.46
C LEU A 40 -22.61 23.81 -51.98
N ARG A 41 -22.43 22.62 -52.57
CA ARG A 41 -22.99 22.07 -53.84
C ARG A 41 -22.17 20.81 -54.20
N SER A 42 -22.65 19.71 -54.74
CA SER A 42 -23.95 19.24 -55.24
C SER A 42 -23.85 17.70 -55.37
N SER A 43 -24.91 16.96 -55.04
CA SER A 43 -25.06 15.49 -55.22
C SER A 43 -25.42 15.17 -56.69
N PRO A 44 -24.98 14.03 -57.29
CA PRO A 44 -25.78 12.80 -57.13
C PRO A 44 -24.99 11.47 -57.23
N ALA A 45 -25.44 10.46 -56.47
CA ALA A 45 -25.76 9.09 -56.93
C ALA A 45 -25.96 8.19 -55.68
N ILE A 46 -27.18 7.70 -55.50
CA ILE A 46 -27.57 6.82 -54.40
C ILE A 46 -26.91 5.45 -54.62
N THR A 47 -25.92 5.12 -53.80
CA THR A 47 -25.48 3.73 -53.60
C THR A 47 -26.17 3.22 -52.33
N VAL A 48 -26.99 2.17 -52.46
CA VAL A 48 -27.64 1.51 -51.34
C VAL A 48 -26.56 0.89 -50.45
N PRO A 49 -26.41 1.29 -49.16
CA PRO A 49 -25.46 0.65 -48.28
C PRO A 49 -25.96 -0.74 -47.88
N LYS A 50 -25.10 -1.74 -48.06
CA LYS A 50 -25.25 -3.08 -47.47
C LYS A 50 -25.28 -2.93 -45.95
N ILE A 51 -26.40 -3.28 -45.33
CA ILE A 51 -26.53 -3.32 -43.87
C ILE A 51 -25.66 -4.47 -43.36
N ILE A 52 -24.49 -4.16 -42.82
CA ILE A 52 -23.70 -5.11 -42.05
C ILE A 52 -24.29 -5.11 -40.64
N ALA A 53 -24.88 -6.23 -40.24
CA ALA A 53 -25.32 -6.42 -38.87
C ALA A 53 -24.08 -6.42 -37.96
N THR A 54 -23.96 -5.43 -37.08
CA THR A 54 -22.95 -5.40 -36.03
C THR A 54 -23.33 -6.40 -34.95
N THR A 55 -22.77 -7.60 -34.99
CA THR A 55 -22.78 -8.51 -33.84
C THR A 55 -21.88 -7.92 -32.75
N THR A 56 -22.48 -7.45 -31.66
CA THR A 56 -21.76 -7.13 -30.43
C THR A 56 -21.28 -8.44 -29.81
N THR A 57 -20.02 -8.80 -30.05
CA THR A 57 -19.35 -9.89 -29.34
C THR A 57 -19.11 -9.45 -27.89
N VAL A 58 -19.84 -10.06 -26.95
CA VAL A 58 -19.54 -9.93 -25.52
C VAL A 58 -18.18 -10.58 -25.28
N ALA A 59 -17.19 -9.80 -24.85
CA ALA A 59 -15.87 -10.33 -24.51
C ALA A 59 -16.00 -11.35 -23.36
N PRO A 60 -15.32 -12.50 -23.43
CA PRO A 60 -15.34 -13.47 -22.35
C PRO A 60 -14.77 -12.84 -21.08
N ALA A 61 -15.45 -13.05 -19.95
CA ALA A 61 -14.94 -12.64 -18.65
C ALA A 61 -13.57 -13.28 -18.43
N THR A 62 -12.55 -12.45 -18.22
CA THR A 62 -11.22 -12.92 -17.89
C THR A 62 -11.24 -13.34 -16.42
N THR A 63 -11.27 -14.65 -16.17
CA THR A 63 -11.09 -15.19 -14.82
C THR A 63 -9.61 -15.05 -14.46
N THR A 64 -9.25 -13.98 -13.76
CA THR A 64 -7.91 -13.85 -13.19
C THR A 64 -7.79 -14.86 -12.06
N THR A 65 -7.09 -15.97 -12.29
CA THR A 65 -6.70 -16.88 -11.22
C THR A 65 -5.68 -16.15 -10.35
N VAL A 66 -6.09 -15.72 -9.16
CA VAL A 66 -5.18 -15.18 -8.16
C VAL A 66 -4.33 -16.34 -7.66
N VAL A 67 -3.08 -16.41 -8.10
CA VAL A 67 -2.11 -17.37 -7.57
C VAL A 67 -1.76 -16.94 -6.16
N ASP A 68 -1.84 -17.85 -5.20
CA ASP A 68 -1.40 -17.60 -3.84
C ASP A 68 0.10 -17.20 -3.84
N PRO A 69 0.46 -15.99 -3.37
CA PRO A 69 1.85 -15.55 -3.35
C PRO A 69 2.76 -16.48 -2.53
N GLY A 70 2.23 -17.15 -1.51
CA GLY A 70 2.95 -18.12 -0.69
C GLY A 70 2.98 -19.54 -1.26
N SER A 71 2.60 -19.76 -2.52
CA SER A 71 2.74 -21.07 -3.19
C SER A 71 4.17 -21.39 -3.63
N LEU A 72 5.04 -20.37 -3.70
CA LEU A 72 6.44 -20.51 -4.11
C LEU A 72 7.39 -19.96 -3.03
N PRO A 73 8.66 -20.42 -3.00
CA PRO A 73 9.66 -19.88 -2.09
C PRO A 73 9.97 -18.40 -2.33
N GLN A 74 10.53 -17.77 -1.31
CA GLN A 74 11.04 -16.40 -1.38
C GLN A 74 12.10 -16.22 -2.48
N GLU A 75 12.09 -15.05 -3.10
CA GLU A 75 13.18 -14.56 -3.94
C GLU A 75 13.87 -13.34 -3.32
N LYS A 76 15.17 -13.18 -3.61
CA LYS A 76 15.96 -12.02 -3.15
C LYS A 76 15.81 -10.84 -4.11
N ILE A 77 14.57 -10.37 -4.29
CA ILE A 77 14.23 -9.19 -5.08
C ILE A 77 13.78 -8.10 -4.13
N LEU A 78 14.45 -6.94 -4.18
CA LEU A 78 14.04 -5.77 -3.40
C LEU A 78 12.84 -5.12 -4.10
N PRO A 79 11.65 -5.07 -3.48
CA PRO A 79 10.47 -4.49 -4.13
C PRO A 79 10.61 -2.97 -4.31
N GLY A 80 10.04 -2.46 -5.40
CA GLY A 80 9.86 -1.02 -5.62
C GLY A 80 8.62 -0.49 -4.90
N ASP A 81 8.53 0.82 -4.71
CA ASP A 81 7.35 1.51 -4.15
C ASP A 81 6.40 2.05 -5.22
N SER A 82 6.74 1.85 -6.49
CA SER A 82 5.91 2.18 -7.66
C SER A 82 5.29 0.96 -8.35
N ASP A 83 5.36 -0.23 -7.72
CA ASP A 83 4.74 -1.44 -8.29
C ASP A 83 3.20 -1.30 -8.32
N PRO A 84 2.52 -1.61 -9.43
CA PRO A 84 1.06 -1.48 -9.52
C PRO A 84 0.28 -2.28 -8.47
N LEU A 85 0.73 -3.48 -8.09
CA LEU A 85 0.08 -4.29 -7.07
C LEU A 85 0.24 -3.63 -5.69
N PHE A 86 1.45 -3.18 -5.35
CA PHE A 86 1.68 -2.42 -4.14
C PHE A 86 0.82 -1.16 -4.07
N LEU A 87 0.72 -0.40 -5.16
CA LEU A 87 -0.11 0.81 -5.23
C LEU A 87 -1.61 0.51 -5.08
N SER A 88 -2.08 -0.64 -5.58
CA SER A 88 -3.45 -1.11 -5.35
C SER A 88 -3.67 -1.44 -3.87
N HIS A 89 -2.78 -2.23 -3.28
CA HIS A 89 -2.83 -2.59 -1.87
C HIS A 89 -2.84 -1.36 -0.95
N MET A 90 -2.08 -0.31 -1.26
CA MET A 90 -2.10 0.92 -0.46
C MET A 90 -3.42 1.70 -0.60
N GLN A 91 -4.09 1.62 -1.75
CA GLN A 91 -5.44 2.16 -1.90
C GLN A 91 -6.46 1.37 -1.09
N ASP A 92 -6.35 0.05 -1.06
CA ASP A 92 -7.23 -0.83 -0.28
C ASP A 92 -7.07 -0.57 1.23
N VAL A 93 -5.83 -0.42 1.70
CA VAL A 93 -5.52 0.00 3.09
C VAL A 93 -6.13 1.37 3.40
N TRP A 94 -6.01 2.33 2.48
CA TRP A 94 -6.61 3.64 2.65
C TRP A 94 -8.14 3.56 2.74
N GLN A 95 -8.79 2.76 1.88
CA GLN A 95 -10.24 2.55 1.92
C GLN A 95 -10.68 1.95 3.25
N ALA A 96 -9.98 0.93 3.74
CA ALA A 96 -10.25 0.32 5.04
C ALA A 96 -10.19 1.35 6.18
N ILE A 97 -9.23 2.27 6.13
CA ILE A 97 -9.06 3.32 7.14
C ILE A 97 -10.17 4.37 7.07
N ILE A 98 -10.56 4.86 5.89
CA ILE A 98 -11.59 5.92 5.82
C ILE A 98 -13.02 5.38 6.03
N THR A 99 -13.26 4.11 5.71
CA THR A 99 -14.58 3.47 5.88
C THR A 99 -14.72 2.77 7.24
N GLY A 100 -13.61 2.41 7.88
CA GLY A 100 -13.59 1.53 9.04
C GLY A 100 -13.78 0.04 8.70
N ASN A 101 -13.89 -0.32 7.42
CA ASN A 101 -14.01 -1.70 6.96
C ASN A 101 -12.63 -2.35 6.80
N THR A 102 -12.11 -2.98 7.85
CA THR A 102 -10.74 -3.49 7.88
C THR A 102 -10.47 -4.63 6.89
N SER A 103 -11.48 -5.36 6.46
CA SER A 103 -11.33 -6.49 5.53
C SER A 103 -10.75 -6.08 4.18
N ASP A 104 -11.00 -4.84 3.75
CA ASP A 104 -10.54 -4.35 2.45
C ASP A 104 -9.01 -4.32 2.40
N ALA A 105 -8.32 -4.17 3.53
CA ALA A 105 -6.87 -4.09 3.60
C ALA A 105 -6.14 -5.44 3.64
N PHE A 106 -6.85 -6.58 3.61
CA PHE A 106 -6.25 -7.91 3.71
C PHE A 106 -5.34 -8.30 2.54
N PRO A 107 -5.60 -7.93 1.27
CA PRO A 107 -4.66 -8.18 0.18
C PRO A 107 -3.27 -7.55 0.42
N ALA A 108 -3.22 -6.42 1.15
CA ALA A 108 -1.99 -5.74 1.51
C ALA A 108 -1.23 -6.39 2.69
N PHE A 109 -1.89 -7.27 3.43
CA PHE A 109 -1.29 -7.96 4.57
C PHE A 109 -0.43 -9.13 4.10
N PHE A 110 0.62 -9.46 4.86
CA PHE A 110 1.53 -10.53 4.49
C PHE A 110 0.81 -11.88 4.37
N PRO A 111 0.94 -12.62 3.25
CA PRO A 111 0.15 -13.83 3.03
C PRO A 111 0.43 -14.95 4.03
N MET A 112 -0.62 -15.62 4.51
CA MET A 112 -0.52 -16.70 5.49
C MET A 112 0.42 -17.83 5.04
N THR A 113 0.30 -18.30 3.81
CA THR A 113 1.14 -19.39 3.29
C THR A 113 2.60 -18.98 3.13
N ALA A 114 2.89 -17.70 2.88
CA ALA A 114 4.25 -17.16 2.93
C ALA A 114 4.76 -17.09 4.38
N TYR A 115 3.90 -16.71 5.32
CA TYR A 115 4.19 -16.70 6.76
C TYR A 115 4.59 -18.07 7.30
N GLU A 116 3.84 -19.09 6.96
CA GLU A 116 4.15 -20.48 7.35
C GLU A 116 5.51 -20.94 6.83
N GLN A 117 5.94 -20.48 5.65
CA GLN A 117 7.27 -20.81 5.12
C GLN A 117 8.39 -20.11 5.88
N ILE A 118 8.22 -18.85 6.27
CA ILE A 118 9.33 -18.05 6.83
C ILE A 118 9.49 -18.19 8.33
N LYS A 119 8.46 -18.63 9.07
CA LYS A 119 8.52 -18.65 10.53
C LYS A 119 9.05 -19.97 11.05
N ALA A 120 9.99 -19.88 11.98
CA ALA A 120 10.44 -21.01 12.79
C ALA A 120 9.62 -21.09 14.09
N LEU A 121 8.29 -21.11 13.98
CA LEU A 121 7.37 -21.23 15.11
C LEU A 121 6.77 -22.64 15.18
N PRO A 122 6.41 -23.16 16.36
CA PRO A 122 5.74 -24.47 16.47
C PRO A 122 4.39 -24.54 15.75
N ASN A 123 3.65 -23.42 15.72
CA ASN A 123 2.36 -23.32 15.03
C ASN A 123 2.21 -21.92 14.40
N PRO A 124 2.81 -21.70 13.21
CA PRO A 124 2.74 -20.40 12.53
C PRO A 124 1.31 -20.05 12.08
N ALA A 125 0.48 -21.05 11.77
CA ALA A 125 -0.91 -20.84 11.39
C ALA A 125 -1.71 -20.18 12.53
N ALA A 126 -1.62 -20.73 13.74
CA ALA A 126 -2.30 -20.17 14.90
C ALA A 126 -1.76 -18.78 15.27
N ASP A 127 -0.44 -18.58 15.22
CA ASP A 127 0.14 -17.25 15.47
C ASP A 127 -0.36 -16.20 14.45
N TYR A 128 -0.54 -16.60 13.20
CA TYR A 128 -1.11 -15.76 12.16
C TYR A 128 -2.56 -15.37 12.46
N THR A 129 -3.43 -16.34 12.73
CA THR A 129 -4.86 -16.11 12.95
C THR A 129 -5.17 -15.45 14.29
N ASP A 130 -4.42 -15.79 15.34
CA ASP A 130 -4.78 -15.42 16.70
C ASP A 130 -4.09 -14.12 17.15
N ARG A 131 -2.97 -13.75 16.51
CA ARG A 131 -2.18 -12.57 16.88
C ARG A 131 -2.03 -11.57 15.74
N LEU A 132 -1.62 -12.02 14.56
CA LEU A 132 -1.28 -11.11 13.47
C LEU A 132 -2.50 -10.43 12.85
N ILE A 133 -3.51 -11.21 12.45
CA ILE A 133 -4.72 -10.65 11.84
C ILE A 133 -5.48 -9.72 12.82
N PRO A 134 -5.79 -10.14 14.08
CA PRO A 134 -6.49 -9.26 15.01
C PRO A 134 -5.69 -8.00 15.33
N GLY A 135 -4.36 -8.11 15.42
CA GLY A 135 -3.48 -6.97 15.62
C GLY A 135 -3.55 -5.98 14.45
N TYR A 136 -3.51 -6.48 13.21
CA TYR A 136 -3.62 -5.65 12.02
C TYR A 136 -4.97 -4.92 11.94
N GLU A 137 -6.07 -5.63 12.16
CA GLU A 137 -7.42 -5.05 12.19
C GLU A 137 -7.55 -3.96 13.26
N GLN A 138 -7.09 -4.24 14.49
CA GLN A 138 -7.13 -3.27 15.59
C GLN A 138 -6.34 -2.00 15.26
N GLN A 139 -5.20 -2.13 14.58
CA GLN A 139 -4.39 -0.97 14.18
C GLN A 139 -5.07 -0.14 13.09
N LEU A 140 -5.70 -0.77 12.09
CA LEU A 140 -6.49 -0.07 11.08
C LEU A 140 -7.70 0.64 11.69
N TYR A 141 -8.41 -0.02 12.61
CA TYR A 141 -9.52 0.57 13.34
C TYR A 141 -9.09 1.77 14.20
N SER A 142 -7.91 1.70 14.80
CA SER A 142 -7.35 2.81 15.58
C SER A 142 -7.09 4.03 14.68
N LEU A 143 -6.51 3.83 13.50
CA LEU A 143 -6.33 4.92 12.52
C LEU A 143 -7.67 5.51 12.04
N HIS A 144 -8.68 4.66 11.79
CA HIS A 144 -10.03 5.13 11.47
C HIS A 144 -10.59 6.02 12.60
N SER A 145 -10.46 5.55 13.84
CA SER A 145 -10.92 6.26 15.04
C SER A 145 -10.20 7.60 15.23
N GLU A 146 -8.89 7.65 14.94
CA GLU A 146 -8.10 8.89 14.96
C GLU A 146 -8.55 9.91 13.90
N LEU A 147 -8.98 9.46 12.72
CA LEU A 147 -9.57 10.35 11.71
C LEU A 147 -10.92 10.90 12.17
N GLY A 148 -11.72 10.09 12.87
CA GLY A 148 -13.05 10.48 13.35
C GLY A 148 -13.92 11.06 12.23
N SER A 149 -14.57 12.20 12.48
CA SER A 149 -15.40 12.86 11.45
C SER A 149 -14.62 13.28 10.20
N ASN A 150 -13.29 13.44 10.29
CA ASN A 150 -12.47 13.82 9.15
C ASN A 150 -12.31 12.69 8.13
N ALA A 151 -12.63 11.44 8.48
CA ALA A 151 -12.52 10.31 7.55
C ALA A 151 -13.26 10.55 6.22
N SER A 152 -14.41 11.21 6.27
CA SER A 152 -15.24 11.53 5.10
C SER A 152 -14.63 12.57 4.14
N ILE A 153 -13.68 13.37 4.61
CA ILE A 153 -13.02 14.44 3.83
C ILE A 153 -11.53 14.19 3.63
N ALA A 154 -10.99 13.13 4.23
CA ALA A 154 -9.59 12.77 4.10
C ALA A 154 -9.33 12.23 2.69
N GLN A 155 -8.18 12.58 2.11
CA GLN A 155 -7.82 12.20 0.75
C GLN A 155 -6.43 11.57 0.73
N TYR A 156 -6.33 10.34 0.23
CA TYR A 156 -5.04 9.69 -0.03
C TYR A 156 -4.19 10.53 -1.00
N VAL A 157 -2.89 10.63 -0.71
CA VAL A 157 -1.92 11.32 -1.57
C VAL A 157 -0.91 10.33 -2.12
N SER A 158 -0.18 9.63 -1.26
CA SER A 158 0.92 8.76 -1.67
C SER A 158 1.40 7.89 -0.51
N THR A 159 2.04 6.77 -0.82
CA THR A 159 2.83 6.00 0.13
C THR A 159 4.29 6.05 -0.26
N VAL A 160 5.18 6.28 0.70
CA VAL A 160 6.63 6.35 0.49
C VAL A 160 7.30 5.28 1.33
N VAL A 161 7.99 4.35 0.66
CA VAL A 161 8.79 3.30 1.30
C VAL A 161 10.24 3.77 1.34
N PRO A 162 10.89 3.83 2.51
CA PRO A 162 12.28 4.24 2.60
C PRO A 162 13.20 3.06 2.28
N SER A 163 13.12 2.54 1.05
CA SER A 163 13.80 1.31 0.58
C SER A 163 15.32 1.35 0.72
N GLN A 164 15.94 2.53 0.82
CA GLN A 164 17.36 2.68 1.14
C GLN A 164 17.74 2.14 2.54
N TYR A 165 16.76 1.97 3.43
CA TYR A 165 16.93 1.37 4.75
C TYR A 165 16.42 -0.08 4.81
N ALA A 166 16.07 -0.67 3.68
CA ALA A 166 15.65 -2.07 3.64
C ALA A 166 16.81 -3.01 3.99
N VAL A 167 16.55 -3.98 4.85
CA VAL A 167 17.53 -4.96 5.32
C VAL A 167 17.10 -6.35 4.87
N TRP A 168 18.02 -7.10 4.27
CA TRP A 168 17.83 -8.53 4.03
C TRP A 168 17.98 -9.30 5.34
N VAL A 169 16.87 -9.72 5.93
CA VAL A 169 16.81 -10.50 7.16
C VAL A 169 17.24 -11.93 6.86
N LEU A 170 18.22 -12.44 7.61
CA LEU A 170 18.74 -13.80 7.47
C LEU A 170 17.95 -14.79 8.34
N PRO A 171 17.98 -16.10 8.00
CA PRO A 171 17.39 -17.12 8.87
C PRO A 171 18.01 -17.09 10.28
N GLY A 172 17.22 -17.42 11.29
CA GLY A 172 17.59 -17.35 12.70
C GLY A 172 17.41 -15.98 13.34
N VAL A 173 17.25 -14.92 12.54
CA VAL A 173 16.85 -13.59 13.02
C VAL A 173 15.32 -13.52 13.10
N GLU A 174 14.77 -12.83 14.09
CA GLU A 174 13.31 -12.64 14.25
C GLU A 174 12.51 -13.96 14.33
N ALA A 175 13.13 -15.06 14.78
CA ALA A 175 12.54 -16.41 14.80
C ALA A 175 12.05 -16.88 13.41
N ASN A 176 12.89 -16.68 12.39
CA ASN A 176 12.59 -17.05 11.01
C ASN A 176 13.42 -18.26 10.53
N SER A 177 12.81 -19.15 9.77
CA SER A 177 13.45 -20.20 8.96
C SER A 177 13.88 -19.69 7.58
N GLY A 178 13.22 -18.64 7.07
CA GLY A 178 13.47 -18.02 5.76
C GLY A 178 14.13 -16.65 5.84
N SER A 179 14.31 -16.02 4.68
CA SER A 179 14.81 -14.65 4.54
C SER A 179 13.77 -13.76 3.86
N TYR A 180 13.90 -12.45 4.00
CA TYR A 180 13.12 -11.43 3.29
C TYR A 180 13.78 -10.07 3.44
N TYR A 181 13.43 -9.10 2.58
CA TYR A 181 13.69 -7.70 2.88
C TYR A 181 12.68 -7.19 3.90
N ARG A 182 13.13 -6.45 4.90
CA ARG A 182 12.31 -5.70 5.85
C ARG A 182 12.66 -4.23 5.76
N VAL A 183 11.67 -3.36 5.83
CA VAL A 183 11.87 -1.91 5.97
C VAL A 183 10.92 -1.36 7.02
N TYR A 184 11.39 -0.38 7.78
CA TYR A 184 10.59 0.34 8.77
C TYR A 184 10.32 1.77 8.33
N GLY A 185 9.26 2.37 8.89
CA GLY A 185 9.01 3.81 8.75
C GLY A 185 8.44 4.21 7.40
N THR A 186 7.77 3.30 6.70
CA THR A 186 6.95 3.64 5.53
C THR A 186 5.89 4.66 5.93
N ARG A 187 5.66 5.68 5.10
CA ARG A 187 4.70 6.74 5.40
C ARG A 187 3.59 6.75 4.37
N MET A 188 2.35 6.71 4.84
CA MET A 188 1.18 6.97 4.01
C MET A 188 0.71 8.40 4.25
N TYR A 189 0.78 9.21 3.20
CA TYR A 189 0.42 10.62 3.22
C TYR A 189 -1.03 10.80 2.77
N TYR A 190 -1.72 11.71 3.45
CA TYR A 190 -3.09 12.08 3.14
C TYR A 190 -3.33 13.56 3.41
N LYS A 191 -4.42 14.11 2.89
CA LYS A 191 -4.84 15.50 3.13
C LYS A 191 -6.17 15.56 3.86
N ILE A 192 -6.30 16.52 4.78
CA ILE A 192 -7.58 16.97 5.32
C ILE A 192 -7.66 18.47 5.04
N ASN A 193 -8.70 18.92 4.35
CA ASN A 193 -8.85 20.35 3.97
C ASN A 193 -7.59 20.96 3.31
N GLY A 194 -6.89 20.15 2.50
CA GLY A 194 -5.66 20.56 1.82
C GLY A 194 -4.38 20.52 2.67
N ILE A 195 -4.48 20.32 3.98
CA ILE A 195 -3.33 20.19 4.89
C ILE A 195 -2.80 18.77 4.80
N LEU A 196 -1.48 18.62 4.59
CA LEU A 196 -0.81 17.33 4.47
C LEU A 196 -0.55 16.72 5.85
N HIS A 197 -0.95 15.46 6.01
CA HIS A 197 -0.73 14.62 7.17
C HIS A 197 -0.11 13.29 6.72
N TYR A 198 0.37 12.50 7.67
CA TYR A 198 0.76 11.11 7.42
C TYR A 198 0.55 10.26 8.67
N PHE A 199 0.35 8.97 8.47
CA PHE A 199 0.63 7.96 9.48
C PHE A 199 1.78 7.06 9.00
N THR A 200 2.38 6.36 9.95
CA THR A 200 3.45 5.39 9.67
C THR A 200 2.82 4.02 9.46
N LEU A 201 3.27 3.29 8.46
CA LEU A 201 3.15 1.83 8.39
C LEU A 201 4.45 1.27 8.96
N LEU A 202 4.40 0.77 10.20
CA LEU A 202 5.59 0.47 10.98
C LEU A 202 6.57 -0.44 10.24
N SER A 203 6.08 -1.55 9.67
CA SER A 203 6.91 -2.56 9.04
C SER A 203 6.30 -3.10 7.76
N LEU A 204 7.09 -3.08 6.69
CA LEU A 204 6.86 -3.86 5.48
C LEU A 204 7.87 -5.00 5.40
N ILE A 205 7.43 -6.14 4.86
CA ILE A 205 8.29 -7.26 4.50
C ILE A 205 8.06 -7.67 3.05
N SER A 206 9.11 -8.15 2.39
CA SER A 206 9.01 -8.55 0.99
C SER A 206 8.57 -10.00 0.84
N TRP A 207 7.80 -10.29 -0.20
CA TRP A 207 7.67 -11.65 -0.75
C TRP A 207 7.71 -11.59 -2.27
N ARG A 208 8.65 -12.30 -2.87
CA ARG A 208 8.77 -12.50 -4.32
C ARG A 208 8.69 -11.21 -5.16
N GLY A 209 9.35 -10.15 -4.67
CA GLY A 209 9.39 -8.86 -5.37
C GLY A 209 8.28 -7.88 -4.98
N GLU A 210 7.40 -8.24 -4.05
CA GLU A 210 6.31 -7.39 -3.56
C GLU A 210 6.47 -6.99 -2.09
N TRP A 211 5.99 -5.80 -1.73
CA TRP A 211 5.88 -5.35 -0.34
C TRP A 211 4.52 -5.71 0.28
N TYR A 212 4.56 -6.21 1.51
CA TYR A 212 3.37 -6.47 2.32
C TYR A 212 3.50 -5.86 3.71
N ILE A 213 2.37 -5.48 4.30
CA ILE A 213 2.29 -4.96 5.67
C ILE A 213 2.29 -6.13 6.67
N VAL A 214 3.00 -5.97 7.78
CA VAL A 214 2.86 -6.84 8.96
C VAL A 214 2.40 -6.05 10.18
N HIS A 215 2.86 -4.80 10.30
CA HIS A 215 2.49 -3.91 11.39
C HIS A 215 2.28 -2.50 10.85
N VAL A 216 1.16 -1.91 11.24
CA VAL A 216 0.77 -0.52 10.92
C VAL A 216 1.31 0.41 12.00
N THR A 217 1.10 0.12 13.29
CA THR A 217 1.63 0.93 14.41
C THR A 217 2.49 0.10 15.36
N SER A 218 3.06 0.74 16.39
CA SER A 218 3.76 0.04 17.48
C SER A 218 2.79 -0.85 18.27
N PHE A 219 3.30 -1.96 18.82
CA PHE A 219 2.58 -2.73 19.82
C PHE A 219 2.26 -1.84 21.01
N THR A 220 0.98 -1.59 21.27
CA THR A 220 0.49 -0.95 22.51
C THR A 220 -0.11 -2.01 23.42
#